data_AF-A0A0E1X400-F1
#
_entry.id   AF-A0A0E1X400-F1
#
_cell.length_a   1.000
_cell.length_b   1.000
_cell.length_c   1.000
_cell.angle_alpha   90.00
_cell.angle_beta   90.00
_cell.angle_gamma   90.00
#
_symmetry.space_group_name_H-M   'P 1'
#
loop_
_entity.id
_entity.type
_entity.pdbx_description
1 polymer ?
#
loop_
_entity_poly.entity_id
_entity_poly.type
_entity_poly.pdbx_seq_one_letter_code
_entity_poly.pdbx_strand_id
1 'polypeptide(L)'
;MRLFCIAAIIITLLCLINNNYVNADVDKNDLKKKSDIDSSKLFNLTSYYTDITWQLDESNKISTDQLLNNTIILKDIDISVLKTSSLKVEFNSSDLANQFKGKNIDIYGLYYGNKCVGLTEEKTSCLYGGVTIYDGNQLDEERVIGVNVFKDGIQQEGFVIKTKKAKVTVQELDTKVRFKLENLYKIYNKDTGNIQKGCIFFHSNNHQNQSFYYDLYNIKGSVGAEFFQFYSDNRTVSSSNYHIDVFLYKD
;
A
#
# COMPACT_ATOMS: atom_id res chain seq x y z
N MET A 1 4.67 -52.15 -6.28
CA MET A 1 5.87 -51.57 -5.62
C MET A 1 6.54 -50.42 -6.40
N ARG A 2 6.58 -50.46 -7.75
CA ARG A 2 7.24 -49.39 -8.55
C ARG A 2 6.48 -48.04 -8.61
N LEU A 3 5.15 -48.03 -8.52
CA LEU A 3 4.38 -46.76 -8.53
C LEU A 3 4.57 -45.91 -7.26
N PHE A 4 4.73 -46.55 -6.10
CA PHE A 4 4.90 -45.85 -4.82
C PHE A 4 6.25 -45.13 -4.71
N CYS A 5 7.31 -45.66 -5.34
CA CYS A 5 8.63 -45.01 -5.36
C CYS A 5 8.62 -43.74 -6.22
N ILE A 6 7.87 -43.71 -7.32
CA ILE A 6 7.80 -42.55 -8.23
C ILE A 6 7.03 -41.39 -7.57
N ALA A 7 5.94 -41.70 -6.85
CA ALA A 7 5.18 -40.68 -6.11
C ALA A 7 6.01 -40.04 -4.98
N ALA A 8 6.82 -40.84 -4.25
CA ALA A 8 7.67 -40.32 -3.18
C ALA A 8 8.80 -39.40 -3.69
N ILE A 9 9.35 -39.68 -4.89
CA ILE A 9 10.38 -38.84 -5.53
C ILE A 9 9.79 -37.52 -6.02
N ILE A 10 8.55 -37.51 -6.54
CA ILE A 10 7.88 -36.28 -6.98
C ILE A 10 7.50 -35.39 -5.78
N ILE A 11 7.06 -35.99 -4.65
CA ILE A 11 6.75 -35.24 -3.42
C ILE A 11 8.02 -34.64 -2.79
N THR A 12 9.15 -35.35 -2.83
CA THR A 12 10.43 -34.79 -2.36
C THR A 12 11.02 -33.75 -3.32
N LEU A 13 10.79 -33.86 -4.64
CA LEU A 13 11.15 -32.80 -5.60
C LEU A 13 10.27 -31.55 -5.47
N LEU A 14 8.99 -31.67 -5.11
CA LEU A 14 8.10 -30.53 -4.84
C LEU A 14 8.44 -29.81 -3.53
N CYS A 15 9.05 -30.50 -2.56
CA CYS A 15 9.63 -29.86 -1.37
C CYS A 15 10.98 -29.16 -1.64
N LEU A 16 11.58 -29.36 -2.83
CA LEU A 16 12.84 -28.74 -3.26
C LEU A 16 12.62 -27.55 -4.20
N ILE A 17 11.42 -26.96 -4.22
CA ILE A 17 11.27 -25.59 -4.74
C ILE A 17 12.11 -24.72 -3.82
N ASN A 18 13.31 -24.40 -4.30
CA ASN A 18 14.29 -23.55 -3.67
C ASN A 18 13.59 -22.40 -2.93
N ASN A 19 13.64 -22.44 -1.59
CA ASN A 19 13.66 -21.24 -0.78
C ASN A 19 14.99 -20.51 -1.06
N ASN A 20 15.22 -20.11 -2.31
CA ASN A 20 16.14 -19.04 -2.61
C ASN A 20 15.41 -17.77 -2.17
N TYR A 21 15.41 -17.55 -0.86
CA TYR A 21 15.18 -16.24 -0.31
C TYR A 21 16.17 -15.33 -1.01
N VAL A 22 15.67 -14.52 -1.93
CA VAL A 22 16.31 -13.25 -2.22
C VAL A 22 16.15 -12.49 -0.91
N ASN A 23 17.13 -12.64 -0.01
CA ASN A 23 17.36 -11.65 1.03
C ASN A 23 17.52 -10.37 0.24
N ALA A 24 16.45 -9.59 0.19
CA ALA A 24 16.53 -8.32 -0.46
C ALA A 24 17.55 -7.52 0.35
N ASP A 25 18.59 -7.04 -0.33
CA ASP A 25 19.81 -6.40 0.20
C ASP A 25 19.54 -5.08 0.94
N VAL A 26 18.56 -5.04 1.83
CA VAL A 26 18.37 -3.94 2.76
C VAL A 26 19.12 -4.30 4.01
N ASP A 27 20.27 -3.65 4.19
CA ASP A 27 20.95 -3.66 5.47
C ASP A 27 19.98 -3.08 6.51
N LYS A 28 19.68 -3.86 7.55
CA LYS A 28 18.88 -3.42 8.69
C LYS A 28 19.41 -2.10 9.29
N ASN A 29 20.69 -1.79 9.12
CA ASN A 29 21.30 -0.54 9.58
C ASN A 29 20.78 0.70 8.84
N ASP A 30 20.30 0.55 7.60
CA ASP A 30 19.77 1.66 6.81
C ASP A 30 18.30 2.00 7.15
N LEU A 31 17.60 1.05 7.77
CA LEU A 31 16.22 1.21 8.22
C LEU A 31 16.12 2.14 9.44
N LYS A 32 15.13 3.03 9.40
CA LYS A 32 14.81 3.97 10.49
C LYS A 32 14.20 3.23 11.67
N LYS A 33 14.48 3.71 12.88
CA LYS A 33 13.93 3.12 14.10
C LYS A 33 12.60 3.77 14.48
N LYS A 34 11.67 2.95 14.97
CA LYS A 34 10.42 3.39 15.58
C LYS A 34 10.66 4.34 16.75
N SER A 35 11.67 4.07 17.58
CA SER A 35 12.06 4.91 18.72
C SER A 35 12.53 6.32 18.35
N ASP A 36 12.92 6.55 17.10
CA ASP A 36 13.29 7.88 16.59
C ASP A 36 12.06 8.69 16.13
N ILE A 37 10.86 8.08 16.12
CA ILE A 37 9.61 8.73 15.71
C ILE A 37 8.93 9.35 16.92
N ASP A 38 8.56 10.62 16.80
CA ASP A 38 7.76 11.32 17.79
C ASP A 38 6.45 10.58 18.14
N SER A 39 6.11 10.57 19.44
CA SER A 39 4.95 9.85 19.97
C SER A 39 3.61 10.31 19.38
N SER A 40 3.44 11.61 19.10
CA SER A 40 2.23 12.14 18.47
C SER A 40 2.13 11.70 17.01
N LYS A 41 3.27 11.60 16.31
CA LYS A 41 3.32 11.02 14.97
C LYS A 41 2.98 9.53 14.96
N LEU A 42 3.50 8.74 15.91
CA LEU A 42 3.13 7.33 16.08
C LEU A 42 1.63 7.17 16.38
N PHE A 43 1.06 8.04 17.21
CA PHE A 43 -0.37 8.06 17.49
C PHE A 43 -1.20 8.30 16.22
N ASN A 44 -0.82 9.28 15.39
CA ASN A 44 -1.51 9.56 14.13
C ASN A 44 -1.40 8.39 13.15
N LEU A 45 -0.21 7.79 12.99
CA LEU A 45 -0.01 6.62 12.13
C LEU A 45 -0.82 5.41 12.61
N THR A 46 -0.89 5.20 13.93
CA THR A 46 -1.73 4.16 14.53
C THR A 46 -3.20 4.35 14.14
N SER A 47 -3.72 5.58 14.19
CA SER A 47 -5.10 5.88 13.77
C SER A 47 -5.34 5.52 12.30
N TYR A 48 -4.46 5.96 11.40
CA TYR A 48 -4.57 5.69 9.95
C TYR A 48 -4.58 4.20 9.60
N TYR A 49 -3.80 3.38 10.32
CA TYR A 49 -3.66 1.95 10.04
C TYR A 49 -4.48 1.04 10.98
N THR A 50 -5.31 1.61 11.85
CA THR A 50 -6.26 0.86 12.70
C THR A 50 -7.71 1.12 12.30
N ASP A 51 -8.06 2.36 11.94
CA ASP A 51 -9.42 2.72 11.56
C ASP A 51 -9.60 2.58 10.05
N ILE A 52 -10.48 1.66 9.64
CA ILE A 52 -10.79 1.37 8.24
C ILE A 52 -11.39 2.57 7.51
N THR A 53 -12.00 3.53 8.23
CA THR A 53 -12.65 4.69 7.63
C THR A 53 -11.66 5.60 6.89
N TRP A 54 -10.35 5.54 7.19
CA TRP A 54 -9.32 6.28 6.47
C TRP A 54 -8.99 5.72 5.09
N GLN A 55 -9.41 4.49 4.78
CA GLN A 55 -9.21 3.86 3.49
C GLN A 55 -10.36 4.23 2.56
N LEU A 56 -10.09 5.13 1.61
CA LEU A 56 -11.02 5.39 0.52
C LEU A 56 -10.97 4.22 -0.47
N ASP A 57 -12.13 3.77 -0.93
CA ASP A 57 -12.29 2.77 -1.98
C ASP A 57 -13.51 3.13 -2.84
N GLU A 58 -13.27 3.91 -3.89
CA GLU A 58 -14.30 4.40 -4.80
C GLU A 58 -14.08 3.81 -6.19
N SER A 59 -15.16 3.40 -6.86
CA SER A 59 -15.09 2.77 -8.18
C SER A 59 -15.87 3.55 -9.23
N ASN A 60 -15.38 3.49 -10.47
CA ASN A 60 -16.01 4.09 -11.65
C ASN A 60 -16.44 5.57 -11.46
N LYS A 61 -15.51 6.39 -10.98
CA LYS A 61 -15.69 7.84 -10.83
C LYS A 61 -15.03 8.58 -11.97
N ILE A 62 -15.39 9.86 -12.13
CA ILE A 62 -14.81 10.75 -13.13
C ILE A 62 -14.46 12.09 -12.48
N SER A 63 -13.27 12.59 -12.76
CA SER A 63 -12.90 13.94 -12.33
C SER A 63 -13.60 14.99 -13.20
N THR A 64 -14.12 16.04 -12.58
CA THR A 64 -14.83 17.12 -13.27
C THR A 64 -14.11 18.47 -13.20
N ASP A 65 -13.10 18.59 -12.32
CA ASP A 65 -12.40 19.85 -12.10
C ASP A 65 -10.91 19.65 -11.79
N GLN A 66 -10.16 20.76 -11.66
CA GLN A 66 -8.73 20.80 -11.39
C GLN A 66 -8.34 22.15 -10.76
N LEU A 67 -7.38 22.14 -9.84
CA LEU A 67 -6.74 23.37 -9.32
C LEU A 67 -5.35 23.57 -9.91
N LEU A 68 -4.39 22.76 -9.47
CA LEU A 68 -3.05 22.74 -10.04
C LEU A 68 -2.97 21.71 -11.16
N ASN A 69 -2.06 21.90 -12.11
CA ASN A 69 -1.92 21.04 -13.29
C ASN A 69 -1.61 19.57 -12.96
N ASN A 70 -1.11 19.28 -11.76
CA ASN A 70 -0.83 17.93 -11.25
C ASN A 70 -1.94 17.37 -10.34
N THR A 71 -3.14 17.96 -10.37
CA THR A 71 -4.28 17.52 -9.56
C THR A 71 -5.49 17.19 -10.42
N ILE A 72 -6.39 16.37 -9.90
CA ILE A 72 -7.75 16.20 -10.41
C ILE A 72 -8.73 16.29 -9.25
N ILE A 73 -9.93 16.83 -9.49
CA ILE A 73 -10.98 16.97 -8.47
C ILE A 73 -12.20 16.17 -8.90
N LEU A 74 -12.69 15.35 -7.97
CA LEU A 74 -13.90 14.57 -8.06
C LEU A 74 -14.93 15.16 -7.10
N LYS A 75 -16.14 15.37 -7.62
CA LYS A 75 -17.30 15.78 -6.83
C LYS A 75 -18.09 14.55 -6.40
N ASP A 76 -19.01 14.73 -5.46
CA ASP A 76 -19.90 13.68 -4.96
C ASP A 76 -19.15 12.47 -4.37
N ILE A 77 -18.06 12.76 -3.66
CA ILE A 77 -17.29 11.80 -2.86
C ILE A 77 -17.51 12.13 -1.38
N ASP A 78 -18.49 11.46 -0.76
CA ASP A 78 -18.89 11.71 0.62
C ASP A 78 -18.01 10.95 1.62
N ILE A 79 -17.18 11.70 2.33
CA ILE A 79 -16.35 11.18 3.43
C ILE A 79 -16.94 11.68 4.75
N SER A 80 -17.81 10.85 5.34
CA SER A 80 -18.65 11.20 6.49
C SER A 80 -17.85 11.69 7.71
N VAL A 81 -16.74 11.01 8.04
CA VAL A 81 -15.93 11.34 9.23
C VAL A 81 -15.26 12.73 9.16
N LEU A 82 -15.02 13.25 7.95
CA LEU A 82 -14.50 14.60 7.71
C LEU A 82 -15.57 15.60 7.24
N LYS A 83 -16.80 15.14 6.98
CA LYS A 83 -17.91 15.94 6.44
C LYS A 83 -17.52 16.67 5.13
N THR A 84 -16.79 15.98 4.26
CA THR A 84 -16.40 16.46 2.93
C THR A 84 -17.19 15.73 1.84
N SER A 85 -17.46 16.42 0.73
CA SER A 85 -18.24 15.93 -0.41
C SER A 85 -17.45 15.94 -1.72
N SER A 86 -16.19 16.37 -1.67
CA SER A 86 -15.28 16.41 -2.82
C SER A 86 -13.94 15.82 -2.45
N LEU A 87 -13.26 15.27 -3.45
CA LEU A 87 -11.93 14.70 -3.31
C LEU A 87 -11.00 15.34 -4.33
N LYS A 88 -9.87 15.88 -3.85
CA LYS A 88 -8.75 16.27 -4.71
C LYS A 88 -7.69 15.18 -4.66
N VAL A 89 -7.33 14.64 -5.82
CA VAL A 89 -6.18 13.73 -5.95
C VAL A 89 -4.97 14.54 -6.42
N GLU A 90 -3.86 14.37 -5.73
CA GLU A 90 -2.60 15.06 -5.99
C GLU A 90 -1.54 14.08 -6.53
N PHE A 91 -0.95 14.42 -7.69
CA PHE A 91 0.10 13.65 -8.35
C PHE A 91 1.44 14.40 -8.33
N ASN A 92 2.54 13.70 -8.56
CA ASN A 92 3.87 14.30 -8.62
C ASN A 92 4.15 15.02 -9.95
N SER A 93 3.26 14.90 -10.94
CA SER A 93 3.44 15.49 -12.27
C SER A 93 2.10 15.77 -12.95
N SER A 94 2.11 16.74 -13.87
CA SER A 94 0.95 17.04 -14.71
C SER A 94 0.63 15.92 -15.70
N ASP A 95 1.65 15.18 -16.14
CA ASP A 95 1.46 14.05 -17.05
C ASP A 95 0.61 12.94 -16.42
N LEU A 96 0.82 12.64 -15.14
CA LEU A 96 -0.04 11.70 -14.40
C LEU A 96 -1.48 12.22 -14.30
N ALA A 97 -1.67 13.50 -13.95
CA ALA A 97 -3.01 14.07 -13.88
C ALA A 97 -3.74 13.97 -15.23
N ASN A 98 -3.05 14.28 -16.32
CA ASN A 98 -3.58 14.19 -17.69
C ASN A 98 -3.92 12.76 -18.13
N GLN A 99 -3.25 11.74 -17.58
CA GLN A 99 -3.59 10.34 -17.86
C GLN A 99 -4.96 9.93 -17.31
N PHE A 100 -5.43 10.57 -16.23
CA PHE A 100 -6.65 10.18 -15.53
C PHE A 100 -7.80 11.19 -15.65
N LYS A 101 -7.48 12.46 -15.93
CA LYS A 101 -8.48 13.54 -16.04
C LYS A 101 -9.55 13.19 -17.07
N GLY A 102 -10.81 13.25 -16.62
CA GLY A 102 -11.99 13.03 -17.47
C GLY A 102 -12.18 11.58 -17.94
N LYS A 103 -11.54 10.60 -17.29
CA LYS A 103 -11.73 9.17 -17.56
C LYS A 103 -12.45 8.50 -16.39
N ASN A 104 -13.07 7.35 -16.66
CA ASN A 104 -13.59 6.45 -15.64
C ASN A 104 -12.42 5.82 -14.87
N ILE A 105 -12.38 6.06 -13.57
CA ILE A 105 -11.29 5.66 -12.69
C ILE A 105 -11.80 5.05 -11.39
N ASP A 106 -10.97 4.19 -10.81
CA ASP A 106 -11.08 3.74 -9.43
C ASP A 106 -10.05 4.47 -8.58
N ILE A 107 -10.39 4.75 -7.32
CA ILE A 107 -9.52 5.38 -6.34
C ILE A 107 -9.43 4.50 -5.11
N TYR A 108 -8.20 4.16 -4.71
CA TYR A 108 -7.91 3.53 -3.43
C TYR A 108 -6.70 4.20 -2.76
N GLY A 109 -6.86 4.62 -1.51
CA GLY A 109 -5.75 5.16 -0.73
C GLY A 109 -6.16 5.78 0.60
N LEU A 110 -5.19 6.40 1.27
CA LEU A 110 -5.40 7.09 2.55
C LEU A 110 -5.58 8.58 2.30
N TYR A 111 -6.75 9.10 2.68
CA TYR A 111 -7.07 10.52 2.52
C TYR A 111 -6.74 11.34 3.77
N TYR A 112 -6.70 12.66 3.63
CA TYR A 112 -6.57 13.61 4.73
C TYR A 112 -7.42 14.87 4.50
N GLY A 113 -7.91 15.47 5.58
CA GLY A 113 -8.59 16.77 5.55
C GLY A 113 -7.68 17.94 5.93
N ASN A 114 -6.85 17.78 6.95
CA ASN A 114 -5.97 18.85 7.42
C ASN A 114 -4.95 19.24 6.33
N LYS A 115 -4.81 20.54 6.07
CA LYS A 115 -4.00 21.13 4.97
C LYS A 115 -4.50 20.82 3.56
N CYS A 116 -5.66 20.18 3.40
CA CYS A 116 -6.28 20.04 2.10
C CYS A 116 -6.88 21.38 1.64
N VAL A 117 -6.55 21.78 0.41
CA VAL A 117 -7.14 22.95 -0.25
C VAL A 117 -7.88 22.47 -1.48
N GLY A 118 -9.20 22.71 -1.50
CA GLY A 118 -10.09 22.42 -2.61
C GLY A 118 -10.74 23.67 -3.19
N LEU A 119 -11.85 23.51 -3.90
CA LEU A 119 -12.62 24.63 -4.45
C LEU A 119 -13.25 25.45 -3.31
N THR A 120 -13.34 26.78 -3.48
CA THR A 120 -13.72 27.73 -2.43
C THR A 120 -15.04 27.40 -1.72
N GLU A 121 -16.02 26.85 -2.44
CA GLU A 121 -17.36 26.54 -1.92
C GLU A 121 -17.56 25.04 -1.61
N GLU A 122 -16.51 24.22 -1.76
CA GLU A 122 -16.59 22.77 -1.57
C GLU A 122 -15.76 22.29 -0.38
N LYS A 123 -16.37 21.45 0.46
CA LYS A 123 -15.65 20.76 1.53
C LYS A 123 -14.88 19.59 0.93
N THR A 124 -13.56 19.71 0.91
CA THR A 124 -12.69 18.82 0.14
C THR A 124 -11.73 18.05 1.05
N SER A 125 -11.63 16.74 0.82
CA SER A 125 -10.53 15.91 1.32
C SER A 125 -9.50 15.68 0.22
N CYS A 126 -8.28 15.34 0.59
CA CYS A 126 -7.17 15.17 -0.34
C CYS A 126 -6.56 13.77 -0.23
N LEU A 127 -6.01 13.28 -1.32
CA LEU A 127 -5.34 11.97 -1.42
C LEU A 127 -4.18 12.08 -2.42
N TYR A 128 -3.07 11.37 -2.19
CA TYR A 128 -1.96 11.30 -3.13
C TYR A 128 -2.03 10.04 -4.00
N GLY A 129 -1.98 10.18 -5.33
CA GLY A 129 -2.03 9.05 -6.26
C GLY A 129 -3.27 8.15 -6.04
N GLY A 130 -3.08 6.83 -5.92
CA GLY A 130 -4.16 5.88 -5.62
C GLY A 130 -5.16 5.64 -6.77
N VAL A 131 -4.86 6.09 -7.98
CA VAL A 131 -5.79 6.05 -9.12
C VAL A 131 -5.42 4.98 -10.15
N THR A 132 -6.43 4.24 -10.62
CA THR A 132 -6.32 3.33 -11.76
C THR A 132 -7.47 3.57 -12.74
N ILE A 133 -7.24 3.36 -14.03
CA ILE A 133 -8.33 3.34 -15.03
C ILE A 133 -9.31 2.22 -14.67
N TYR A 134 -10.61 2.52 -14.73
CA TYR A 134 -11.69 1.56 -14.47
C TYR A 134 -11.86 0.60 -15.65
N ASP A 135 -11.98 1.16 -16.86
CA ASP A 135 -12.29 0.42 -18.08
C ASP A 135 -11.21 -0.62 -18.42
N GLY A 136 -11.63 -1.88 -18.57
CA GLY A 136 -10.73 -2.99 -18.89
C GLY A 136 -9.78 -3.39 -17.76
N ASN A 137 -9.96 -2.87 -16.54
CA ASN A 137 -9.11 -3.16 -15.40
C ASN A 137 -9.77 -4.04 -14.32
N GLN A 138 -11.09 -4.26 -14.41
CA GLN A 138 -11.84 -5.09 -13.48
C GLN A 138 -11.61 -6.57 -13.78
N LEU A 139 -11.27 -7.34 -12.75
CA LEU A 139 -11.16 -8.78 -12.80
C LEU A 139 -12.51 -9.42 -12.47
N ASP A 140 -12.83 -10.54 -13.13
CA ASP A 140 -14.05 -11.30 -12.88
C ASP A 140 -14.10 -11.82 -11.42
N GLU A 141 -12.94 -12.19 -10.88
CA GLU A 141 -12.76 -12.69 -9.52
C GLU A 141 -11.69 -11.90 -8.77
N GLU A 142 -11.77 -11.91 -7.43
CA GLU A 142 -10.74 -11.30 -6.61
C GLU A 142 -9.40 -12.00 -6.80
N ARG A 143 -8.36 -11.22 -7.13
CA ARG A 143 -7.00 -11.71 -7.14
C ARG A 143 -6.42 -11.71 -5.75
N VAL A 144 -5.89 -12.87 -5.37
CA VAL A 144 -5.22 -13.10 -4.09
C VAL A 144 -3.72 -12.84 -4.25
N ILE A 145 -3.14 -12.04 -3.36
CA ILE A 145 -1.71 -11.74 -3.33
C ILE A 145 -1.16 -12.24 -1.99
N GLY A 146 -0.14 -13.10 -2.06
CA GLY A 146 0.54 -13.65 -0.89
C GLY A 146 1.44 -12.63 -0.21
N VAL A 147 1.45 -12.67 1.12
CA VAL A 147 2.29 -11.85 1.99
C VAL A 147 3.04 -12.75 2.95
N ASN A 148 4.35 -12.87 2.76
CA ASN A 148 5.24 -13.54 3.70
C ASN A 148 5.71 -12.53 4.76
N VAL A 149 5.85 -12.99 6.01
CA VAL A 149 6.27 -12.14 7.13
C VAL A 149 7.42 -12.81 7.87
N PHE A 150 8.49 -12.06 8.11
CA PHE A 150 9.67 -12.47 8.85
C PHE A 150 9.84 -11.56 10.06
N LYS A 151 10.10 -12.15 11.21
CA LYS A 151 10.45 -11.43 12.43
C LYS A 151 11.80 -11.92 12.93
N ASP A 152 12.79 -11.02 12.95
CA ASP A 152 14.18 -11.34 13.29
C ASP A 152 14.74 -12.52 12.45
N GLY A 153 14.37 -12.57 11.17
CA GLY A 153 14.76 -13.65 10.24
C GLY A 153 13.95 -14.95 10.35
N ILE A 154 13.04 -15.06 11.32
CA ILE A 154 12.18 -16.25 11.51
C ILE A 154 10.87 -16.03 10.76
N GLN A 155 10.50 -16.97 9.89
CA GLN A 155 9.21 -16.95 9.19
C GLN A 155 8.05 -17.04 10.18
N GLN A 156 7.10 -16.13 10.03
CA GLN A 156 5.84 -16.09 10.79
C GLN A 156 4.70 -16.67 9.92
N GLU A 157 3.50 -16.78 10.49
CA GLU A 157 2.31 -17.06 9.71
C GLU A 157 2.10 -15.97 8.65
N GLY A 158 2.15 -16.37 7.38
CA GLY A 158 1.85 -15.48 6.25
C GLY A 158 0.36 -15.19 6.15
N PHE A 159 0.00 -14.19 5.35
CA PHE A 159 -1.39 -13.90 5.05
C PHE A 159 -1.57 -13.50 3.60
N VAL A 160 -2.82 -13.26 3.21
CA VAL A 160 -3.14 -12.75 1.88
C VAL A 160 -3.85 -11.41 1.95
N ILE A 161 -3.66 -10.60 0.91
CA ILE A 161 -4.49 -9.44 0.58
C ILE A 161 -5.18 -9.69 -0.75
N LYS A 162 -6.18 -8.87 -1.08
CA LYS A 162 -6.99 -9.06 -2.29
C LYS A 162 -7.23 -7.77 -3.03
N THR A 163 -7.42 -7.87 -4.34
CA THR A 163 -7.85 -6.77 -5.21
C THR A 163 -8.68 -7.29 -6.37
N LYS A 164 -9.64 -6.49 -6.85
CA LYS A 164 -10.37 -6.74 -8.10
C LYS A 164 -9.72 -6.08 -9.33
N LYS A 165 -8.54 -5.47 -9.18
CA LYS A 165 -7.90 -4.71 -10.24
C LYS A 165 -6.77 -5.50 -10.91
N ALA A 166 -6.70 -5.51 -12.24
CA ALA A 166 -5.62 -6.14 -13.00
C ALA A 166 -4.30 -5.36 -12.88
N LYS A 167 -4.38 -4.04 -13.02
CA LYS A 167 -3.36 -3.06 -12.61
C LYS A 167 -3.83 -2.42 -11.32
N VAL A 168 -3.03 -2.55 -10.27
CA VAL A 168 -3.33 -2.08 -8.91
C VAL A 168 -2.25 -1.09 -8.47
N THR A 169 -2.60 -0.09 -7.68
CA THR A 169 -1.60 0.82 -7.11
C THR A 169 -0.82 0.13 -6.01
N VAL A 170 0.46 0.46 -5.89
CA VAL A 170 1.27 0.00 -4.75
C VAL A 170 0.68 0.52 -3.43
N GLN A 171 0.10 1.73 -3.44
CA GLN A 171 -0.60 2.29 -2.28
C GLN A 171 -1.73 1.40 -1.78
N GLU A 172 -2.53 0.80 -2.67
CA GLU A 172 -3.60 -0.13 -2.27
C GLU A 172 -3.03 -1.37 -1.59
N LEU A 173 -1.99 -1.96 -2.17
CA LEU A 173 -1.36 -3.15 -1.62
C LEU A 173 -0.69 -2.87 -0.27
N ASP A 174 0.12 -1.81 -0.20
CA ASP A 174 0.84 -1.41 1.01
C ASP A 174 -0.11 -1.08 2.16
N THR A 175 -1.18 -0.33 1.89
CA THR A 175 -2.17 0.04 2.90
C THR A 175 -2.86 -1.18 3.50
N LYS A 176 -3.28 -2.15 2.66
CA LYS A 176 -3.88 -3.41 3.12
C LYS A 176 -2.92 -4.23 3.98
N VAL A 177 -1.64 -4.26 3.62
CA VAL A 177 -0.59 -4.94 4.40
C VAL A 177 -0.35 -4.24 5.73
N ARG A 178 -0.09 -2.93 5.73
CA ARG A 178 0.17 -2.15 6.96
C ARG A 178 -1.01 -2.20 7.93
N PHE A 179 -2.24 -2.19 7.44
CA PHE A 179 -3.43 -2.38 8.27
C PHE A 179 -3.41 -3.73 9.00
N LYS A 180 -3.08 -4.82 8.30
CA LYS A 180 -2.93 -6.14 8.94
C LYS A 180 -1.75 -6.18 9.90
N LEU A 181 -0.60 -5.59 9.53
CA LEU A 181 0.57 -5.53 10.39
C LEU A 181 0.32 -4.73 11.67
N GLU A 182 -0.44 -3.63 11.63
CA GLU A 182 -0.82 -2.89 12.83
C GLU A 182 -1.72 -3.72 13.74
N ASN A 183 -2.67 -4.45 13.17
CA ASN A 183 -3.54 -5.34 13.92
C ASN A 183 -2.78 -6.48 14.61
N LEU A 184 -1.85 -7.13 13.90
CA LEU A 184 -1.11 -8.31 14.37
C LEU A 184 0.12 -7.98 15.21
N TYR A 185 0.87 -6.94 14.83
CA TYR A 185 2.21 -6.65 15.37
C TYR A 185 2.35 -5.25 15.98
N LYS A 186 1.31 -4.41 15.95
CA LYS A 186 1.32 -3.08 16.60
C LYS A 186 2.48 -2.20 16.12
N ILE A 187 2.74 -2.22 14.82
CA ILE A 187 3.92 -1.61 14.20
C ILE A 187 4.03 -0.10 14.51
N TYR A 188 2.93 0.65 14.60
CA TYR A 188 2.92 2.08 14.91
C TYR A 188 2.47 2.43 16.32
N ASN A 189 1.88 1.48 17.06
CA ASN A 189 1.40 1.74 18.41
C ASN A 189 2.51 2.31 19.31
N LYS A 190 2.29 3.49 19.89
CA LYS A 190 3.28 4.19 20.72
C LYS A 190 3.65 3.45 22.02
N ASP A 191 2.75 2.62 22.54
CA ASP A 191 2.90 1.96 23.84
C ASP A 191 3.52 0.56 23.71
N THR A 192 3.66 0.04 22.48
CA THR A 192 4.22 -1.28 22.19
C THR A 192 5.57 -1.15 21.47
N GLY A 193 6.66 -1.57 22.11
CA GLY A 193 8.03 -1.38 21.61
C GLY A 193 8.70 -2.61 20.99
N ASN A 194 8.00 -3.72 20.77
CA ASN A 194 8.65 -4.98 20.39
C ASN A 194 9.08 -5.06 18.91
N ILE A 195 8.64 -4.14 18.05
CA ILE A 195 9.17 -3.97 16.69
C ILE A 195 9.79 -2.57 16.61
N GLN A 196 11.07 -2.50 16.30
CA GLN A 196 11.84 -1.25 16.19
C GLN A 196 12.18 -0.89 14.75
N LYS A 197 12.31 -1.86 13.85
CA LYS A 197 12.55 -1.62 12.42
C LYS A 197 11.68 -2.52 11.57
N GLY A 198 11.45 -2.13 10.32
CA GLY A 198 10.87 -3.04 9.35
C GLY A 198 10.70 -2.41 7.98
N CYS A 199 10.55 -3.29 6.99
CA CYS A 199 10.32 -2.91 5.61
C CYS A 199 9.31 -3.86 4.95
N ILE A 200 8.69 -3.37 3.89
CA ILE A 200 7.79 -4.10 3.02
C ILE A 200 8.37 -4.11 1.61
N PHE A 201 8.57 -5.29 1.06
CA PHE A 201 9.06 -5.52 -0.29
C PHE A 201 7.94 -5.91 -1.25
N PHE A 202 8.08 -5.44 -2.48
CA PHE A 202 7.22 -5.80 -3.60
C PHE A 202 8.07 -6.51 -4.64
N HIS A 203 7.87 -7.82 -4.77
CA HIS A 203 8.64 -8.69 -5.65
C HIS A 203 7.84 -9.06 -6.88
N SER A 204 8.43 -8.91 -8.07
CA SER A 204 7.81 -9.40 -9.28
C SER A 204 8.00 -10.92 -9.42
N ASN A 205 6.91 -11.67 -9.59
CA ASN A 205 6.93 -13.13 -9.66
C ASN A 205 7.77 -13.66 -10.83
N ASN A 206 7.77 -12.94 -11.96
CA ASN A 206 8.53 -13.32 -13.15
C ASN A 206 9.99 -12.83 -13.16
N HIS A 207 10.45 -12.15 -12.09
CA HIS A 207 11.79 -11.57 -11.97
C HIS A 207 12.22 -10.62 -13.10
N GLN A 208 11.27 -10.12 -13.90
CA GLN A 208 11.57 -9.20 -15.00
C GLN A 208 11.63 -7.75 -14.53
N ASN A 209 11.04 -7.44 -13.38
CA ASN A 209 11.07 -6.10 -12.80
C ASN A 209 11.96 -6.09 -11.56
N GLN A 210 12.75 -5.03 -11.41
CA GLN A 210 13.51 -4.81 -10.20
C GLN A 210 12.55 -4.68 -9.00
N SER A 211 12.81 -5.48 -7.96
CA SER A 211 12.06 -5.40 -6.71
C SER A 211 12.35 -4.07 -6.01
N PHE A 212 11.42 -3.62 -5.19
CA PHE A 212 11.54 -2.37 -4.45
C PHE A 212 10.88 -2.50 -3.07
N TYR A 213 11.20 -1.59 -2.16
CA TYR A 213 10.67 -1.63 -0.81
C TYR A 213 10.33 -0.25 -0.28
N TYR A 214 9.51 -0.25 0.78
CA TYR A 214 9.34 0.88 1.66
C TYR A 214 9.80 0.52 3.08
N ASP A 215 10.59 1.41 3.68
CA ASP A 215 10.86 1.38 5.11
C ASP A 215 9.59 1.84 5.86
N LEU A 216 9.08 0.99 6.75
CA LEU A 216 7.85 1.24 7.49
C LEU A 216 7.94 2.48 8.39
N TYR A 217 9.15 2.82 8.84
CA TYR A 217 9.41 3.89 9.81
C TYR A 217 10.04 5.14 9.18
N ASN A 218 10.42 5.12 7.89
CA ASN A 218 10.85 6.31 7.15
C ASN A 218 9.67 7.14 6.63
N ILE A 219 8.79 7.56 7.54
CA ILE A 219 7.65 8.43 7.22
C ILE A 219 8.12 9.89 7.31
N LYS A 220 7.74 10.75 6.36
CA LYS A 220 8.09 12.19 6.38
C LYS A 220 7.09 13.01 7.20
N GLY A 221 7.45 14.21 7.63
CA GLY A 221 6.54 15.15 8.30
C GLY A 221 5.85 14.64 9.57
N SER A 222 4.69 15.21 9.88
CA SER A 222 3.94 15.07 11.14
C SER A 222 2.41 14.87 10.95
N VAL A 223 1.90 15.08 9.73
CA VAL A 223 0.47 14.95 9.39
C VAL A 223 0.25 14.14 8.10
N GLY A 224 -0.99 13.71 7.85
CA GLY A 224 -1.36 12.89 6.67
C GLY A 224 -0.91 13.49 5.33
N ALA A 225 -1.01 14.81 5.17
CA ALA A 225 -0.55 15.53 3.98
C ALA A 225 0.96 15.35 3.69
N GLU A 226 1.77 15.00 4.70
CA GLU A 226 3.20 14.77 4.55
C GLU A 226 3.53 13.26 4.59
N PHE A 227 2.78 12.49 5.37
CA PHE A 227 2.97 11.05 5.52
C PHE A 227 2.85 10.32 4.19
N PHE A 228 1.84 10.67 3.40
CA PHE A 228 1.42 9.90 2.22
C PHE A 228 1.88 10.52 0.89
N GLN A 229 2.64 11.62 0.93
CA GLN A 229 3.09 12.33 -0.26
C GLN A 229 3.90 11.44 -1.21
N PHE A 230 4.61 10.44 -0.69
CA PHE A 230 5.39 9.50 -1.52
C PHE A 230 4.52 8.65 -2.46
N TYR A 231 3.21 8.52 -2.21
CA TYR A 231 2.27 7.87 -3.15
C TYR A 231 1.86 8.74 -4.33
N SER A 232 2.29 10.00 -4.39
CA SER A 232 1.97 10.92 -5.49
C SER A 232 2.56 10.50 -6.84
N ASP A 233 3.52 9.56 -6.86
CA ASP A 233 4.01 8.92 -8.08
C ASP A 233 2.98 8.00 -8.76
N ASN A 234 1.89 7.68 -8.05
CA ASN A 234 0.83 6.79 -8.48
C ASN A 234 1.37 5.45 -9.02
N ARG A 235 2.42 4.90 -8.40
CA ARG A 235 3.06 3.67 -8.85
C ARG A 235 2.04 2.54 -8.96
N THR A 236 1.97 1.91 -10.14
CA THR A 236 1.10 0.77 -10.42
C THR A 236 1.90 -0.48 -10.75
N VAL A 237 1.32 -1.63 -10.41
CA VAL A 237 1.88 -2.96 -10.69
C VAL A 237 0.79 -3.88 -11.21
N SER A 238 1.19 -4.95 -11.89
CA SER A 238 0.26 -6.01 -12.30
C SER A 238 -0.03 -6.93 -11.11
N SER A 239 -1.29 -7.04 -10.70
CA SER A 239 -1.67 -7.84 -9.54
C SER A 239 -1.40 -9.34 -9.71
N SER A 240 -1.25 -9.85 -10.93
CA SER A 240 -0.90 -11.27 -11.21
C SER A 240 0.58 -11.58 -11.06
N ASN A 241 1.43 -10.55 -11.04
CA ASN A 241 2.87 -10.72 -11.14
C ASN A 241 3.60 -10.20 -9.90
N TYR A 242 2.94 -10.08 -8.76
CA TYR A 242 3.58 -9.63 -7.52
C TYR A 242 3.19 -10.48 -6.32
N HIS A 243 4.16 -10.68 -5.42
CA HIS A 243 3.97 -11.07 -4.03
C HIS A 243 4.71 -10.07 -3.12
N ILE A 244 4.47 -10.18 -1.82
CA ILE A 244 4.96 -9.21 -0.83
C ILE A 244 5.70 -9.95 0.27
N ASP A 245 6.89 -9.44 0.61
CA ASP A 245 7.65 -9.91 1.76
C ASP A 245 7.79 -8.78 2.78
N VAL A 246 7.52 -9.07 4.04
CA VAL A 246 7.64 -8.12 5.15
C VAL A 246 8.73 -8.60 6.09
N PHE A 247 9.67 -7.72 6.42
CA PHE A 247 10.73 -8.00 7.38
C PHE A 247 10.59 -7.06 8.58
N LEU A 248 10.47 -7.62 9.78
CA LEU A 248 10.32 -6.90 11.04
C LEU A 248 11.48 -7.25 11.98
N TYR A 249 11.99 -6.27 12.72
CA TYR A 249 13.11 -6.44 13.63
C TYR A 249 12.84 -5.81 14.99
N LYS A 250 13.31 -6.46 16.05
CA LYS A 250 13.23 -5.95 17.44
C LYS A 250 14.22 -4.83 17.77
N ASP A 251 15.33 -4.72 17.03
CA ASP A 251 16.49 -3.86 17.36
C ASP A 251 16.56 -2.53 16.58
#